data_AF-A0A9E9J671-F1
#
_entry.id   AF-A0A9E9J671-F1
#
_cell.length_a   1.000
_cell.length_b   1.000
_cell.length_c   1.000
_cell.angle_alpha   90.00
_cell.angle_beta   90.00
_cell.angle_gamma   90.00
#
_symmetry.space_group_name_H-M   'P 1'
#
loop_
_entity.id
_entity.type
_entity.pdbx_description
1 polymer ?
#
loop_
_entity_poly.entity_id
_entity_poly.type
_entity_poly.pdbx_seq_one_letter_code
_entity_poly.pdbx_strand_id
1 'polypeptide(L)'
;MLQDGTLVVDNQEIGIVYFRAGYTPHDYPSELEWRARLLLEQSSAIKCPSVSYHLAGTKKVQQELAKPNVLERFLDDKEDIAKLRKCFAGLWSLDESDIVKKAIEKPELFVMKPQREGGGNNIYGNDVRESLVKLQNEGSDAAAAYILMQRLFPAVSPTFLIREGICYKEDTISELGVYGAYLRNNEKVILNDQCGYLLRTKISSSDEGGVAAGFAVLDSLYLT
;
A
#
# COMPACT_ATOMS: atom_id res chain seq x y z
N MET A 1 -28.74 6.79 11.03
CA MET A 1 -28.38 8.17 10.61
C MET A 1 -29.61 9.03 10.75
N LEU A 2 -29.47 10.22 11.34
CA LEU A 2 -30.56 11.19 11.49
C LEU A 2 -30.82 11.91 10.16
N GLN A 3 -31.92 12.67 10.06
CA GLN A 3 -32.31 13.38 8.83
C GLN A 3 -31.29 14.44 8.39
N ASP A 4 -30.50 14.98 9.32
CA ASP A 4 -29.44 15.96 9.07
C ASP A 4 -28.10 15.33 8.61
N GLY A 5 -28.05 14.00 8.47
CA GLY A 5 -26.85 13.25 8.08
C GLY A 5 -25.99 12.78 9.25
N THR A 6 -26.36 13.08 10.50
CA THR A 6 -25.61 12.66 11.69
C THR A 6 -25.62 11.14 11.85
N LEU A 7 -24.42 10.55 11.92
CA LEU A 7 -24.24 9.14 12.19
C LEU A 7 -24.49 8.87 13.69
N VAL A 8 -25.33 7.86 13.97
CA VAL A 8 -25.62 7.41 15.33
C VAL A 8 -25.41 5.91 15.39
N VAL A 9 -24.61 5.47 16.36
CA VAL A 9 -24.35 4.05 16.68
C VAL A 9 -24.57 3.88 18.18
N ASP A 10 -25.39 2.90 18.58
CA ASP A 10 -25.73 2.65 19.99
C ASP A 10 -26.17 3.91 20.76
N ASN A 11 -27.03 4.73 20.14
CA ASN A 11 -27.51 6.01 20.65
C ASN A 11 -26.40 7.06 20.92
N GLN A 12 -25.22 6.91 20.31
CA GLN A 12 -24.15 7.90 20.35
C GLN A 12 -23.91 8.53 18.99
N GLU A 13 -23.83 9.86 18.98
CA GLU A 13 -23.44 10.63 17.80
C GLU A 13 -21.95 10.44 17.51
N ILE A 14 -21.63 10.19 16.24
CA ILE A 14 -20.27 9.88 15.80
C ILE A 14 -19.72 11.05 15.00
N GLY A 15 -18.69 11.72 15.54
CA GLY A 15 -17.99 12.80 14.85
C GLY A 15 -16.92 12.31 13.88
N ILE A 16 -16.28 11.17 14.16
CA ILE A 16 -15.16 10.62 13.38
C ILE A 16 -15.32 9.11 13.24
N VAL A 17 -15.13 8.61 12.02
CA VAL A 17 -15.01 7.18 11.70
C VAL A 17 -13.55 6.89 11.38
N TYR A 18 -12.85 6.23 12.30
CA TYR A 18 -11.46 5.83 12.13
C TYR A 18 -11.35 4.36 11.77
N PHE A 19 -10.99 4.07 10.51
CA PHE A 19 -10.92 2.71 10.01
C PHE A 19 -9.66 1.99 10.50
N ARG A 20 -9.88 0.84 11.13
CA ARG A 20 -8.85 -0.17 11.44
C ARG A 20 -9.12 -1.52 10.77
N ALA A 21 -10.07 -1.52 9.84
CA ALA A 21 -10.54 -2.64 9.03
C ALA A 21 -11.08 -2.07 7.70
N GLY A 22 -11.63 -2.93 6.85
CA GLY A 22 -12.27 -2.57 5.59
C GLY A 22 -11.28 -2.40 4.44
N TYR A 23 -10.03 -2.87 4.59
CA TYR A 23 -8.98 -2.84 3.57
C TYR A 23 -8.73 -4.20 2.91
N THR A 24 -9.40 -5.26 3.39
CA THR A 24 -9.36 -6.60 2.81
C THR A 24 -10.76 -7.10 2.50
N PRO A 25 -10.98 -7.89 1.43
CA PRO A 25 -12.27 -8.52 1.16
C PRO A 25 -12.80 -9.38 2.31
N HIS A 26 -11.92 -9.90 3.18
CA HIS A 26 -12.33 -10.70 4.34
C HIS A 26 -13.13 -9.90 5.38
N ASP A 27 -13.01 -8.57 5.39
CA ASP A 27 -13.82 -7.69 6.24
C ASP A 27 -15.24 -7.50 5.70
N TYR A 28 -15.54 -8.06 4.52
CA TYR A 28 -16.82 -7.95 3.82
C TYR A 28 -17.39 -9.34 3.45
N PRO A 29 -17.71 -10.20 4.44
CA PRO A 29 -18.24 -11.52 4.18
C PRO A 29 -19.64 -11.49 3.52
N SER A 30 -20.35 -10.36 3.60
CA SER A 30 -21.69 -10.20 3.04
C SER A 30 -21.97 -8.76 2.54
N GLU A 31 -23.16 -8.56 1.98
CA GLU A 31 -23.66 -7.24 1.59
C GLU A 31 -23.91 -6.31 2.80
N LEU A 32 -24.00 -6.85 4.02
CA LEU A 32 -24.25 -6.03 5.21
C LEU A 32 -23.07 -5.11 5.51
N GLU A 33 -21.84 -5.60 5.39
CA GLU A 33 -20.64 -4.81 5.64
C GLU A 33 -20.43 -3.74 4.54
N TRP A 34 -20.82 -4.05 3.30
CA TRP A 34 -20.85 -3.07 2.20
C TRP A 34 -21.87 -1.96 2.45
N ARG A 35 -23.09 -2.31 2.89
CA ARG A 35 -24.10 -1.32 3.28
C ARG A 35 -23.65 -0.49 4.47
N ALA A 36 -22.98 -1.10 5.45
CA ALA A 36 -22.40 -0.38 6.58
C ALA A 36 -21.34 0.62 6.09
N ARG A 37 -20.40 0.20 5.23
CA ARG A 37 -19.39 1.09 4.66
C ARG A 37 -20.04 2.26 3.89
N LEU A 38 -21.05 1.99 3.07
CA LEU A 38 -21.78 3.03 2.34
C LEU A 38 -22.46 4.02 3.30
N LEU A 39 -23.13 3.53 4.34
CA LEU A 39 -23.77 4.35 5.36
C LEU A 39 -22.77 5.28 6.07
N LEU A 40 -21.59 4.75 6.43
CA LEU A 40 -20.52 5.55 7.04
C LEU A 40 -20.08 6.67 6.09
N GLU A 41 -19.81 6.35 4.82
CA GLU A 41 -19.36 7.34 3.82
C GLU A 41 -20.43 8.42 3.55
N GLN A 42 -21.71 8.05 3.52
CA GLN A 42 -22.83 8.98 3.32
C GLN A 42 -23.10 9.92 4.51
N SER A 43 -22.63 9.57 5.71
CA SER A 43 -22.84 10.39 6.90
C SER A 43 -21.98 11.65 6.96
N SER A 44 -22.35 12.58 7.86
CA SER A 44 -21.59 13.81 8.14
C SER A 44 -20.30 13.58 8.95
N ALA A 45 -20.11 12.38 9.52
CA ALA A 45 -18.90 12.05 10.27
C ALA A 45 -17.64 12.20 9.39
N ILE A 46 -16.53 12.61 9.98
CA ILE A 46 -15.25 12.71 9.29
C ILE A 46 -14.67 11.30 9.13
N LYS A 47 -14.38 10.88 7.90
CA LYS A 47 -13.81 9.56 7.63
C LYS A 47 -12.28 9.63 7.62
N CYS A 48 -11.64 8.69 8.31
CA CYS A 48 -10.20 8.52 8.35
C CYS A 48 -9.84 7.06 7.98
N PRO A 49 -9.52 6.77 6.70
CA PRO A 49 -9.67 7.63 5.52
C PRO A 49 -11.09 7.61 4.93
N SER A 50 -11.43 8.59 4.09
CA SER A 50 -12.59 8.51 3.18
C SER A 50 -12.38 7.47 2.08
N VAL A 51 -13.44 7.09 1.37
CA VAL A 51 -13.33 6.17 0.22
C VAL A 51 -12.40 6.69 -0.88
N SER A 52 -12.34 8.00 -1.12
CA SER A 52 -11.41 8.59 -2.11
C SER A 52 -9.95 8.46 -1.67
N TYR A 53 -9.64 8.69 -0.40
CA TYR A 53 -8.30 8.46 0.15
C TYR A 53 -7.93 6.97 0.15
N HIS A 54 -8.90 6.08 0.40
CA HIS A 54 -8.69 4.64 0.29
C HIS A 54 -8.28 4.27 -1.14
N LEU A 55 -9.01 4.74 -2.16
CA LEU A 55 -8.70 4.48 -3.57
C LEU A 55 -7.35 5.08 -3.99
N ALA A 56 -7.00 6.26 -3.46
CA ALA A 56 -5.69 6.88 -3.69
C ALA A 56 -4.52 6.02 -3.20
N GLY A 57 -4.74 5.15 -2.20
CA GLY A 57 -3.74 4.20 -1.68
C GLY A 57 -3.56 2.94 -2.53
N THR A 58 -4.36 2.74 -3.58
CA THR A 58 -4.25 1.54 -4.44
C THR A 58 -2.94 1.50 -5.21
N LYS A 59 -2.44 0.28 -5.46
CA LYS A 59 -1.22 0.06 -6.23
C LYS A 59 -1.36 0.58 -7.66
N LYS A 60 -2.56 0.54 -8.24
CA LYS A 60 -2.83 1.12 -9.55
C LYS A 60 -2.66 2.64 -9.55
N VAL A 61 -3.18 3.36 -8.55
CA VAL A 61 -2.95 4.82 -8.45
C VAL A 61 -1.47 5.13 -8.24
N GLN A 62 -0.76 4.36 -7.39
CA GLN A 62 0.69 4.48 -7.23
C GLN A 62 1.43 4.36 -8.58
N GLN A 63 1.06 3.39 -9.41
CA GLN A 63 1.66 3.19 -10.73
C GLN A 63 1.31 4.31 -11.71
N GLU A 64 0.05 4.76 -11.75
CA GLU A 64 -0.37 5.85 -12.64
C GLU A 64 0.32 7.18 -12.29
N LEU A 65 0.52 7.48 -10.99
CA LEU A 65 1.27 8.66 -10.55
C LEU A 65 2.74 8.62 -10.99
N ALA A 66 3.32 7.45 -11.19
CA ALA A 66 4.70 7.32 -11.65
C ALA A 66 4.88 7.62 -13.15
N LYS A 67 3.80 7.69 -13.93
CA LYS A 67 3.88 8.02 -15.36
C LYS A 67 4.38 9.46 -15.56
N PRO A 68 5.12 9.73 -16.67
CA PRO A 68 5.50 11.09 -17.03
C PRO A 68 4.30 12.03 -17.07
N ASN A 69 4.46 13.24 -16.55
CA ASN A 69 3.46 14.33 -16.58
C ASN A 69 2.17 14.09 -15.78
N VAL A 70 2.02 12.98 -15.03
CA VAL A 70 0.81 12.72 -14.23
C VAL A 70 0.85 13.42 -12.87
N LEU A 71 1.99 13.42 -12.17
CA LEU A 71 2.15 14.15 -10.90
C LEU A 71 1.88 15.65 -11.03
N GLU A 72 2.32 16.23 -12.14
CA GLU A 72 2.18 17.64 -12.49
C GLU A 72 0.71 18.08 -12.65
N ARG A 73 -0.24 17.14 -12.71
CA ARG A 73 -1.68 17.43 -12.70
C ARG A 73 -2.23 17.65 -11.28
N PHE A 74 -1.49 17.25 -10.25
CA PHE A 74 -1.91 17.26 -8.86
C PHE A 74 -1.03 18.16 -7.97
N LEU A 75 0.14 18.56 -8.47
CA LEU A 75 1.12 19.36 -7.74
C LEU A 75 1.71 20.42 -8.68
N ASP A 76 1.88 21.63 -8.15
CA ASP A 76 2.48 22.75 -8.89
C ASP A 76 3.96 22.97 -8.51
N ASP A 77 4.34 22.60 -7.27
CA ASP A 77 5.69 22.81 -6.75
C ASP A 77 6.69 21.83 -7.40
N LYS A 78 7.60 22.38 -8.20
CA LYS A 78 8.60 21.62 -8.95
C LYS A 78 9.61 20.92 -8.05
N GLU A 79 9.92 21.49 -6.89
CA GLU A 79 10.85 20.90 -5.93
C GLU A 79 10.21 19.67 -5.27
N ASP A 80 8.93 19.77 -4.88
CA ASP A 80 8.19 18.65 -4.32
C ASP A 80 7.95 17.54 -5.35
N ILE A 81 7.62 17.89 -6.59
CA ILE A 81 7.55 16.91 -7.70
C ILE A 81 8.90 16.18 -7.85
N ALA A 82 10.02 16.92 -7.82
CA ALA A 82 11.34 16.31 -7.94
C ALA A 82 11.66 15.38 -6.76
N LYS A 83 11.33 15.77 -5.52
CA LYS A 83 11.48 14.94 -4.32
C LYS A 83 10.66 13.65 -4.42
N LEU A 84 9.39 13.74 -4.83
CA LEU A 84 8.50 12.59 -4.99
C LEU A 84 9.02 11.64 -6.07
N ARG A 85 9.37 12.17 -7.26
CA ARG A 85 9.91 11.38 -8.38
C ARG A 85 11.19 10.63 -7.98
N LYS A 86 12.05 11.23 -7.16
CA LYS A 86 13.28 10.57 -6.67
C LYS A 86 13.00 9.32 -5.82
N CYS A 87 11.85 9.26 -5.17
CA CYS A 87 11.44 8.13 -4.34
C CYS A 87 10.70 7.03 -5.12
N PHE A 88 10.41 7.23 -6.40
CA PHE A 88 9.71 6.23 -7.21
C PHE A 88 10.68 5.17 -7.75
N ALA A 89 10.36 3.91 -7.50
CA ALA A 89 10.95 2.80 -8.24
C ALA A 89 10.28 2.68 -9.62
N GLY A 90 10.80 1.80 -10.48
CA GLY A 90 10.10 1.43 -11.70
C GLY A 90 8.71 0.84 -11.42
N LEU A 91 7.69 1.41 -12.04
CA LEU A 91 6.27 1.05 -11.86
C LEU A 91 5.60 1.04 -13.23
N TRP A 92 5.02 -0.11 -13.60
CA TRP A 92 4.51 -0.36 -14.95
C TRP A 92 3.17 -1.04 -14.92
N SER A 93 2.37 -0.73 -15.94
CA SER A 93 1.10 -1.41 -16.20
C SER A 93 1.35 -2.65 -17.07
N LEU A 94 0.47 -3.66 -17.01
CA LEU A 94 0.64 -4.93 -17.72
C LEU A 94 0.36 -4.84 -19.24
N ASP A 95 -0.12 -3.70 -19.73
CA ASP A 95 -0.23 -3.38 -21.16
C ASP A 95 1.11 -2.96 -21.80
N GLU A 96 2.14 -2.69 -20.98
CA GLU A 96 3.49 -2.36 -21.45
C GLU A 96 4.26 -3.64 -21.84
N SER A 97 4.00 -4.14 -23.06
CA SER A 97 4.47 -5.44 -23.57
C SER A 97 5.99 -5.66 -23.44
N ASP A 98 6.81 -4.63 -23.66
CA ASP A 98 8.27 -4.71 -23.52
C ASP A 98 8.72 -5.01 -22.09
N ILE A 99 8.04 -4.42 -21.11
CA ILE A 99 8.33 -4.65 -19.69
C ILE A 99 7.82 -6.03 -19.27
N VAL A 100 6.65 -6.43 -19.73
CA VAL A 100 6.11 -7.78 -19.48
C VAL A 100 7.06 -8.85 -20.00
N LYS A 101 7.60 -8.69 -21.22
CA LYS A 101 8.59 -9.61 -21.78
C LYS A 101 9.86 -9.69 -20.90
N LYS A 102 10.38 -8.55 -20.45
CA LYS A 102 11.53 -8.51 -19.52
C LYS A 102 11.23 -9.19 -18.18
N ALA A 103 10.02 -9.01 -17.65
CA ALA A 103 9.59 -9.65 -16.41
C ALA A 103 9.40 -11.17 -16.56
N ILE A 104 9.01 -11.65 -17.74
CA ILE A 104 8.99 -13.10 -18.04
C ILE A 104 10.41 -13.65 -18.12
N GLU A 105 11.33 -12.94 -18.79
CA GLU A 105 12.73 -13.37 -18.95
C GLU A 105 13.49 -13.37 -17.61
N LYS A 106 13.36 -12.30 -16.82
CA LYS A 106 14.07 -12.06 -15.56
C LYS A 106 13.12 -11.74 -14.40
N PRO A 107 12.27 -12.70 -13.98
CA PRO A 107 11.21 -12.45 -13.02
C PRO A 107 11.72 -12.06 -11.63
N GLU A 108 12.95 -12.45 -11.27
CA GLU A 108 13.59 -12.11 -10.00
C GLU A 108 13.78 -10.60 -9.82
N LEU A 109 13.80 -9.81 -10.90
CA LEU A 109 13.95 -8.36 -10.86
C LEU A 109 12.63 -7.59 -10.67
N PHE A 110 11.51 -8.31 -10.60
CA PHE A 110 10.17 -7.73 -10.55
C PHE A 110 9.35 -8.29 -9.39
N VAL A 111 8.34 -7.51 -9.01
CA VAL A 111 7.27 -7.91 -8.10
C VAL A 111 5.95 -7.59 -8.79
N MET A 112 5.06 -8.58 -8.88
CA MET A 112 3.71 -8.35 -9.37
C MET A 112 2.76 -8.15 -8.19
N LYS A 113 1.97 -7.08 -8.22
CA LYS A 113 1.13 -6.67 -7.07
C LYS A 113 -0.34 -6.57 -7.47
N PRO A 114 -1.25 -7.31 -6.82
CA PRO A 114 -2.68 -7.09 -6.96
C PRO A 114 -3.12 -5.82 -6.21
N GLN A 115 -4.36 -5.39 -6.44
CA GLN A 115 -4.99 -4.31 -5.67
C GLN A 115 -5.46 -4.81 -4.29
N ARG A 116 -4.50 -5.11 -3.40
CA ARG A 116 -4.72 -5.57 -2.02
C ARG A 116 -3.78 -4.87 -1.05
N GLU A 117 -4.19 -4.81 0.21
CA GLU A 117 -3.41 -4.30 1.34
C GLU A 117 -3.24 -5.37 2.43
N GLY A 118 -2.33 -5.13 3.38
CA GLY A 118 -2.15 -5.99 4.56
C GLY A 118 -1.03 -7.04 4.46
N GLY A 119 -0.28 -7.07 3.36
CA GLY A 119 0.82 -8.03 3.13
C GLY A 119 0.34 -9.41 2.68
N GLY A 120 1.26 -10.26 2.20
CA GLY A 120 0.97 -11.65 1.79
C GLY A 120 0.27 -11.81 0.44
N ASN A 121 0.19 -10.76 -0.38
CA ASN A 121 -0.56 -10.76 -1.64
C ASN A 121 0.33 -10.62 -2.88
N ASN A 122 1.61 -10.31 -2.71
CA ASN A 122 2.49 -10.04 -3.83
C ASN A 122 3.00 -11.36 -4.43
N ILE A 123 3.37 -11.30 -5.71
CA ILE A 123 3.87 -12.44 -6.47
C ILE A 123 5.33 -12.13 -6.86
N TYR A 124 6.21 -13.11 -6.67
CA TYR A 124 7.66 -12.97 -6.82
C TYR A 124 8.27 -14.12 -7.64
N GLY A 125 9.45 -13.88 -8.21
CA GLY A 125 10.25 -14.94 -8.83
C GLY A 125 9.47 -15.72 -9.89
N ASN A 126 9.65 -17.04 -9.94
CA ASN A 126 9.02 -17.87 -10.98
C ASN A 126 7.50 -17.71 -11.08
N ASP A 127 6.82 -17.45 -9.96
CA ASP A 127 5.37 -17.23 -9.94
C ASP A 127 4.96 -15.97 -10.73
N VAL A 128 5.84 -14.95 -10.82
CA VAL A 128 5.62 -13.79 -11.70
C VAL A 128 5.61 -14.24 -13.16
N ARG A 129 6.59 -15.04 -13.58
CA ARG A 129 6.67 -15.55 -14.95
C ARG A 129 5.43 -16.39 -15.28
N GLU A 130 5.08 -17.33 -14.42
CA GLU A 130 3.92 -18.20 -14.62
C GLU A 130 2.62 -17.40 -14.70
N SER A 131 2.44 -16.42 -13.80
CA SER A 131 1.26 -15.55 -13.80
C SER A 131 1.16 -14.70 -15.07
N LEU A 132 2.27 -14.11 -15.53
CA LEU A 132 2.28 -13.30 -16.75
C LEU A 132 1.98 -14.13 -18.00
N VAL A 133 2.59 -15.32 -18.13
CA VAL A 133 2.32 -16.24 -19.25
C VAL A 133 0.86 -16.69 -19.25
N LYS A 134 0.29 -16.96 -18.07
CA LYS A 134 -1.13 -17.29 -17.93
C LYS A 134 -2.03 -16.13 -18.37
N LEU A 135 -1.76 -14.91 -17.88
CA LEU A 135 -2.55 -13.72 -18.22
C LEU A 135 -2.52 -13.40 -19.73
N GLN A 136 -1.40 -13.67 -20.42
CA GLN A 136 -1.32 -13.53 -21.88
C GLN A 136 -2.34 -14.42 -22.63
N ASN A 137 -2.76 -15.55 -22.02
CA ASN A 137 -3.74 -16.46 -22.61
C ASN A 137 -5.19 -16.14 -22.20
N GLU A 138 -5.41 -15.39 -21.11
CA GLU A 138 -6.74 -15.15 -20.50
C GLU A 138 -7.40 -13.82 -20.91
N GLY A 139 -6.70 -12.95 -21.65
CA GLY A 139 -7.22 -11.67 -22.15
C GLY A 139 -6.94 -10.45 -21.25
N SER A 140 -7.31 -9.25 -21.70
CA SER A 140 -6.89 -7.96 -21.09
C SER A 140 -7.47 -7.67 -19.70
N ASP A 141 -8.68 -8.15 -19.41
CA ASP A 141 -9.42 -7.74 -18.21
C ASP A 141 -8.80 -8.29 -16.93
N ALA A 142 -8.24 -9.51 -16.98
CA ALA A 142 -7.53 -10.11 -15.87
C ALA A 142 -6.20 -9.41 -15.55
N ALA A 143 -5.54 -8.84 -16.58
CA ALA A 143 -4.30 -8.10 -16.42
C ALA A 143 -4.49 -6.77 -15.68
N ALA A 144 -5.68 -6.15 -15.76
CA ALA A 144 -5.98 -4.89 -15.08
C ALA A 144 -5.95 -5.00 -13.54
N ALA A 145 -6.02 -6.21 -12.98
CA ALA A 145 -5.97 -6.43 -11.55
C ALA A 145 -4.57 -6.21 -10.93
N TYR A 146 -3.52 -6.17 -11.75
CA TYR A 146 -2.13 -6.17 -11.30
C TYR A 146 -1.32 -4.98 -11.84
N ILE A 147 -0.24 -4.68 -11.14
CA ILE A 147 0.86 -3.85 -11.65
C ILE A 147 2.18 -4.62 -11.57
N LEU A 148 3.16 -4.23 -12.37
CA LEU A 148 4.56 -4.62 -12.19
C LEU A 148 5.33 -3.52 -11.49
N MET A 149 6.16 -3.91 -10.53
CA MET A 149 7.07 -3.02 -9.84
C MET A 149 8.48 -3.58 -9.89
N GLN A 150 9.46 -2.70 -10.03
CA GLN A 150 10.87 -3.03 -9.87
C GLN A 150 11.10 -3.61 -8.46
N ARG A 151 11.74 -4.77 -8.37
CA ARG A 151 12.17 -5.33 -7.08
C ARG A 151 13.34 -4.50 -6.55
N LEU A 152 13.25 -4.13 -5.27
CA LEU A 152 14.29 -3.40 -4.58
C LEU A 152 15.18 -4.38 -3.81
N PHE A 153 16.49 -4.11 -3.82
CA PHE A 153 17.50 -4.93 -3.14
C PHE A 153 18.32 -4.03 -2.19
N PRO A 154 17.82 -3.77 -0.96
CA PRO A 154 18.55 -3.00 0.04
C PRO A 154 19.83 -3.72 0.50
N ALA A 155 20.73 -2.96 1.15
CA ALA A 155 21.90 -3.55 1.79
C ALA A 155 21.47 -4.48 2.94
N VAL A 156 22.12 -5.65 3.01
CA VAL A 156 21.86 -6.67 4.02
C VAL A 156 22.71 -6.38 5.26
N SER A 157 22.10 -6.52 6.44
CA SER A 157 22.77 -6.37 7.73
C SER A 157 22.53 -7.59 8.62
N PRO A 158 23.57 -8.13 9.29
CA PRO A 158 23.39 -9.18 10.29
C PRO A 158 22.67 -8.61 11.53
N THR A 159 21.48 -9.14 11.84
CA THR A 159 20.61 -8.62 12.89
C THR A 159 20.15 -9.76 13.80
N PHE A 160 20.01 -9.48 15.09
CA PHE A 160 19.36 -10.40 16.03
C PHE A 160 17.85 -10.18 16.01
N LEU A 161 17.10 -11.24 15.74
CA LEU A 161 15.65 -11.28 15.71
C LEU A 161 15.16 -12.00 16.97
N ILE A 162 14.17 -11.43 17.64
CA ILE A 162 13.53 -12.06 18.81
C ILE A 162 12.06 -12.31 18.50
N ARG A 163 11.63 -13.57 18.64
CA ARG A 163 10.23 -13.97 18.47
C ARG A 163 9.88 -15.04 19.48
N GLU A 164 8.77 -14.86 20.19
CA GLU A 164 8.29 -15.81 21.20
C GLU A 164 9.36 -16.19 22.24
N GLY A 165 10.20 -15.23 22.60
CA GLY A 165 11.32 -15.43 23.53
C GLY A 165 12.56 -16.13 22.93
N ILE A 166 12.52 -16.52 21.65
CA ILE A 166 13.63 -17.15 20.95
C ILE A 166 14.41 -16.07 20.19
N CYS A 167 15.73 -16.03 20.42
CA CYS A 167 16.64 -15.13 19.73
C CYS A 167 17.45 -15.91 18.68
N TYR A 168 17.51 -15.39 17.46
CA TYR A 168 18.30 -15.95 16.37
C TYR A 168 18.92 -14.83 15.54
N LYS A 169 20.08 -15.10 14.94
CA LYS A 169 20.83 -14.13 14.15
C LYS A 169 20.71 -14.48 12.68
N GLU A 170 20.29 -13.51 11.87
CA GLU A 170 20.08 -13.69 10.43
C GLU A 170 20.56 -12.47 9.65
N ASP A 171 20.73 -12.68 8.36
CA ASP A 171 20.95 -11.62 7.39
C ASP A 171 19.61 -10.97 7.00
N THR A 172 19.46 -9.68 7.30
CA THR A 172 18.18 -8.98 7.23
C THR A 172 18.20 -7.74 6.35
N ILE A 173 17.01 -7.31 5.94
CA ILE A 173 16.76 -6.01 5.31
C ILE A 173 15.63 -5.30 6.05
N SER A 174 15.66 -3.96 6.03
CA SER A 174 14.68 -3.13 6.72
C SER A 174 13.87 -2.27 5.74
N GLU A 175 12.60 -2.05 6.08
CA GLU A 175 11.66 -1.18 5.37
C GLU A 175 11.20 -0.07 6.32
N LEU A 176 11.54 1.18 5.98
CA LEU A 176 11.17 2.36 6.75
C LEU A 176 9.79 2.88 6.31
N GLY A 177 8.84 2.89 7.22
CA GLY A 177 7.58 3.62 7.11
C GLY A 177 7.67 4.97 7.83
N VAL A 178 7.20 6.03 7.19
CA VAL A 178 7.09 7.38 7.78
C VAL A 178 5.61 7.73 7.88
N TYR A 179 5.12 8.06 9.08
CA TYR A 179 3.74 8.43 9.29
C TYR A 179 3.51 9.90 8.95
N GLY A 180 2.37 10.20 8.33
CA GLY A 180 1.88 11.56 8.13
C GLY A 180 0.45 11.70 8.63
N ALA A 181 0.11 12.84 9.20
CA ALA A 181 -1.25 13.20 9.58
C ALA A 181 -1.68 14.48 8.85
N TYR A 182 -2.87 14.44 8.28
CA TYR A 182 -3.43 15.56 7.51
C TYR A 182 -4.87 15.85 7.93
N LEU A 183 -5.17 17.12 8.17
CA LEU A 183 -6.51 17.61 8.43
C LEU A 183 -6.71 18.95 7.72
N ARG A 184 -7.81 19.08 7.00
CA ARG A 184 -8.24 20.36 6.41
C ARG A 184 -9.72 20.60 6.67
N ASN A 185 -10.11 21.86 6.69
CA ASN A 185 -11.49 22.29 6.62
C ASN A 185 -11.65 23.15 5.35
N ASN A 186 -12.37 22.62 4.37
CA ASN A 186 -12.44 23.17 3.01
C ASN A 186 -11.03 23.39 2.43
N GLU A 187 -10.67 24.63 2.13
CA GLU A 187 -9.36 25.01 1.57
C GLU A 187 -8.30 25.24 2.66
N LYS A 188 -8.72 25.41 3.92
CA LYS A 188 -7.79 25.68 5.02
C LYS A 188 -7.19 24.37 5.54
N VAL A 189 -5.90 24.18 5.32
CA VAL A 189 -5.12 23.13 5.99
C VAL A 189 -4.97 23.49 7.47
N ILE A 190 -5.34 22.56 8.35
CA ILE A 190 -5.27 22.68 9.81
C ILE A 190 -4.05 21.91 10.34
N LEU A 191 -3.76 20.74 9.76
CA LEU A 191 -2.64 19.88 10.11
C LEU A 191 -2.07 19.26 8.84
N ASN A 192 -0.74 19.24 8.70
CA ASN A 192 -0.04 18.52 7.64
C ASN A 192 1.38 18.19 8.13
N ASP A 193 1.47 17.20 9.01
CA ASP A 193 2.69 16.94 9.79
C ASP A 193 3.19 15.51 9.57
N GLN A 194 4.51 15.35 9.70
CA GLN A 194 5.14 14.05 9.88
C GLN A 194 5.00 13.61 11.35
N CYS A 195 4.51 12.40 11.59
CA CYS A 195 4.04 11.95 12.91
C CYS A 195 4.76 10.69 13.41
N GLY A 196 6.08 10.66 13.27
CA GLY A 196 6.92 9.52 13.66
C GLY A 196 7.19 8.54 12.52
N TYR A 197 7.72 7.38 12.88
CA TYR A 197 8.15 6.35 11.94
C TYR A 197 7.91 4.94 12.48
N LEU A 198 7.99 3.96 11.60
CA LEU A 198 7.99 2.53 11.90
C LEU A 198 9.06 1.86 11.06
N LEU A 199 10.06 1.24 11.67
CA LEU A 199 10.99 0.37 10.96
C LEU A 199 10.54 -1.08 11.11
N ARG A 200 10.43 -1.78 9.98
CA ARG A 200 10.16 -3.22 9.94
C ARG A 200 11.36 -3.92 9.35
N THR A 201 11.82 -4.98 10.01
CA THR A 201 12.99 -5.74 9.58
C THR A 201 12.59 -7.18 9.33
N LYS A 202 13.06 -7.75 8.22
CA LYS A 202 12.79 -9.13 7.82
C LYS A 202 14.06 -9.83 7.35
N ILE A 203 14.04 -11.16 7.36
CA ILE A 203 15.11 -11.95 6.77
C ILE A 203 15.21 -11.61 5.27
N SER A 204 16.44 -11.41 4.79
CA SER A 204 16.74 -10.98 3.42
C SER A 204 16.21 -11.91 2.33
N SER A 205 16.12 -13.20 2.62
CA SER A 205 15.56 -14.24 1.73
C SER A 205 14.04 -14.28 1.72
N SER A 206 13.35 -13.57 2.61
CA SER A 206 11.89 -13.56 2.69
C SER A 206 11.28 -12.54 1.73
N ASP A 207 10.35 -12.99 0.89
CA ASP A 207 9.64 -12.12 -0.04
C ASP A 207 8.58 -11.24 0.65
N GLU A 208 7.99 -11.69 1.75
CA GLU A 208 6.94 -10.97 2.48
C GLU A 208 7.47 -10.18 3.69
N GLY A 209 6.76 -9.14 4.13
CA GLY A 209 7.28 -8.20 5.14
C GLY A 209 6.28 -7.70 6.20
N GLY A 210 5.10 -8.31 6.29
CA GLY A 210 4.09 -7.94 7.29
C GLY A 210 4.46 -8.43 8.68
N VAL A 211 4.48 -7.53 9.68
CA VAL A 211 4.68 -7.92 11.10
C VAL A 211 3.47 -8.73 11.61
N ALA A 212 2.25 -8.23 11.38
CA ALA A 212 1.02 -8.92 11.77
C ALA A 212 0.83 -10.26 11.03
N ALA A 213 1.39 -10.38 9.83
CA ALA A 213 1.40 -11.62 9.06
C ALA A 213 2.55 -12.57 9.46
N GLY A 214 3.41 -12.18 10.40
CA GLY A 214 4.49 -13.02 10.92
C GLY A 214 5.76 -13.05 10.07
N PHE A 215 5.94 -12.18 9.07
CA PHE A 215 7.13 -12.20 8.21
C PHE A 215 8.24 -11.25 8.66
N ALA A 216 7.90 -10.20 9.42
CA ALA A 216 8.84 -9.19 9.89
C ALA A 216 8.79 -9.04 11.42
N VAL A 217 9.79 -8.34 11.97
CA VAL A 217 9.83 -7.84 13.34
C VAL A 217 9.84 -6.32 13.34
N LEU A 218 9.51 -5.73 14.49
CA LEU A 218 9.68 -4.29 14.72
C LEU A 218 11.14 -3.98 14.98
N ASP A 219 11.58 -2.82 14.52
CA ASP A 219 12.96 -2.35 14.65
C ASP A 219 13.02 -0.83 14.87
N SER A 220 14.22 -0.29 15.05
CA SER A 220 14.50 1.13 15.24
C SER A 220 15.64 1.61 14.34
N LEU A 221 15.66 2.90 14.02
CA LEU A 221 16.72 3.48 13.18
C LEU A 221 17.97 3.76 14.01
N TYR A 222 19.13 3.37 13.48
CA TYR A 222 20.43 3.89 13.89
C TYR A 222 20.94 4.81 12.79
N LEU A 223 20.97 6.12 13.06
CA LEU A 223 21.43 7.12 12.09
C LEU A 223 22.96 7.08 11.98
N THR A 224 23.47 6.95 10.76
CA THR A 224 24.90 6.83 10.42
C THR A 224 25.39 8.00 9.61
#